data_AF-A0A433EV31-F1
#
_entry.id   AF-A0A433EV31-F1
#
_cell.length_a   1.000
_cell.length_b   1.000
_cell.length_c   1.000
_cell.angle_alpha   90.00
_cell.angle_beta   90.00
_cell.angle_gamma   90.00
#
_symmetry.space_group_name_H-M   'P 1'
#
loop_
_entity.id
_entity.type
_entity.pdbx_description
1 polymer ?
#
loop_
_entity_poly.entity_id
_entity_poly.type
_entity_poly.pdbx_seq_one_letter_code
_entity_poly.pdbx_strand_id
1 'polypeptide(L)'
;MTLFAALRNQPFVCSSNLQTLAQWLGTTLVSLLLLGCSMSHQSGKVSLTEGMDESAGPVPAYIISTPSATYYLEKHGGGLSSMLDKDGVDWIGFNNIKGSGHKGEYRGFPNAIHKQDGSYFHAMNAGTNKANGEVLIEHQNHVRIAFTSANGKWVGQWDFYPTHCDFTMTTVSPGYHYWVQYEGVPGGTMDDTDFWFNSATDIRHPINDSHKGDLPSPEWYAFGDESSPRMIFLLNHDDDTHPDNYVSRPHMTVLGFGRQDKNKFLNTPKTFSIGFIESVEYDKVSKDVATILN
;
A
#
# COMPACT_ATOMS: atom_id res chain seq x y z
N MET A 1 67.38 -35.95 -59.56
CA MET A 1 66.52 -36.90 -58.82
C MET A 1 66.13 -36.20 -57.52
N THR A 2 64.89 -35.70 -57.36
CA THR A 2 63.75 -36.43 -56.77
C THR A 2 64.18 -37.19 -55.51
N LEU A 3 63.62 -36.99 -54.31
CA LEU A 3 62.22 -36.80 -53.95
C LEU A 3 62.14 -36.52 -52.42
N PHE A 4 61.00 -35.98 -51.98
CA PHE A 4 60.40 -36.06 -50.63
C PHE A 4 60.73 -35.04 -49.52
N ALA A 5 59.62 -34.42 -49.10
CA ALA A 5 59.38 -33.64 -47.90
C ALA A 5 59.02 -34.54 -46.70
N ALA A 6 59.30 -34.07 -45.48
CA ALA A 6 58.56 -34.48 -44.27
C ALA A 6 58.77 -33.51 -43.09
N LEU A 7 57.63 -32.97 -42.64
CA LEU A 7 57.17 -32.59 -41.30
C LEU A 7 58.12 -32.37 -40.09
N ARG A 8 57.71 -31.31 -39.36
CA ARG A 8 57.49 -31.16 -37.90
C ARG A 8 58.62 -30.67 -36.99
N ASN A 9 58.13 -29.85 -36.05
CA ASN A 9 58.69 -29.40 -34.77
C ASN A 9 59.60 -28.18 -34.79
N GLN A 10 59.06 -27.07 -34.31
CA GLN A 10 59.80 -25.93 -33.77
C GLN A 10 59.18 -25.60 -32.40
N PRO A 11 59.95 -25.70 -31.30
CA PRO A 11 59.70 -24.90 -30.12
C PRO A 11 60.57 -23.64 -30.14
N PHE A 12 59.90 -22.52 -29.89
CA PHE A 12 60.30 -21.40 -29.03
C PHE A 12 61.74 -20.85 -29.02
N VAL A 13 61.72 -19.51 -29.05
CA VAL A 13 62.70 -18.52 -28.58
C VAL A 13 63.79 -18.13 -29.57
N CYS A 14 63.57 -16.99 -30.23
CA CYS A 14 64.66 -16.08 -30.59
C CYS A 14 64.25 -14.68 -30.13
N SER A 15 64.86 -14.23 -29.03
CA SER A 15 64.93 -12.83 -28.65
C SER A 15 65.84 -12.11 -29.64
N SER A 16 65.32 -11.10 -30.33
CA SER A 16 66.18 -10.06 -30.89
C SER A 16 65.46 -8.71 -30.90
N ASN A 17 66.15 -7.75 -30.31
CA ASN A 17 65.82 -6.33 -30.32
C ASN A 17 65.86 -5.78 -31.74
N LEU A 18 64.85 -5.02 -32.14
CA LEU A 18 64.93 -3.92 -33.11
C LEU A 18 63.78 -2.96 -32.76
N GLN A 19 64.02 -1.97 -31.91
CA GLN A 19 64.25 -0.58 -32.32
C GLN A 19 63.37 -0.08 -33.48
N THR A 20 62.72 1.05 -33.20
CA THR A 20 62.20 2.09 -34.10
C THR A 20 60.91 1.82 -34.86
N LEU A 21 59.81 2.36 -34.33
CA LEU A 21 58.90 3.34 -34.95
C LEU A 21 57.89 3.73 -33.86
N ALA A 22 57.94 4.96 -33.33
CA ALA A 22 57.07 6.05 -33.79
C ALA A 22 55.58 5.67 -33.64
N GLN A 23 54.68 6.39 -33.01
CA GLN A 23 54.63 7.71 -32.40
C GLN A 23 53.15 7.82 -32.00
N TRP A 24 52.83 8.44 -30.85
CA TRP A 24 51.49 8.92 -30.50
C TRP A 24 50.35 7.89 -30.32
N LEU A 25 49.92 7.71 -29.07
CA LEU A 25 48.53 7.79 -28.58
C LEU A 25 48.42 6.99 -27.29
N GLY A 26 48.20 7.66 -26.15
CA GLY A 26 47.94 6.94 -24.90
C GLY A 26 48.07 7.71 -23.59
N THR A 27 47.99 9.04 -23.59
CA THR A 27 47.73 9.79 -22.34
C THR A 27 46.25 10.06 -22.21
N THR A 28 45.51 9.06 -21.74
CA THR A 28 44.20 9.22 -21.12
C THR A 28 44.15 8.26 -19.94
N LEU A 29 44.92 8.59 -18.91
CA LEU A 29 44.75 7.96 -17.61
C LEU A 29 43.42 8.47 -17.04
N VAL A 30 42.52 7.52 -16.87
CA VAL A 30 41.13 7.65 -16.49
C VAL A 30 41.03 8.32 -15.12
N SER A 31 40.63 9.59 -15.09
CA SER A 31 40.11 10.24 -13.89
C SER A 31 38.71 9.69 -13.62
N LEU A 32 38.64 8.56 -12.91
CA LEU A 32 37.39 8.06 -12.33
C LEU A 32 36.99 9.02 -11.20
N LEU A 33 36.24 10.06 -11.56
CA LEU A 33 35.47 10.88 -10.64
C LEU A 33 34.44 9.96 -9.96
N LEU A 34 34.76 9.50 -8.76
CA LEU A 34 33.78 9.00 -7.81
C LEU A 34 32.92 10.19 -7.35
N LEU A 35 32.01 10.61 -8.21
CA LEU A 35 30.79 11.30 -7.79
C LEU A 35 29.97 10.25 -7.06
N GLY A 36 30.31 10.04 -5.78
CA GLY A 36 29.37 9.46 -4.84
C GLY A 36 28.19 10.41 -4.79
N CYS A 37 27.16 10.13 -5.56
CA CYS A 37 25.83 10.66 -5.30
C CYS A 37 25.50 10.21 -3.88
N SER A 38 25.66 11.11 -2.93
CA SER A 38 24.93 11.06 -1.68
C SER A 38 23.47 11.05 -2.09
N MET A 39 22.88 9.85 -2.24
CA MET A 39 21.45 9.72 -2.19
C MET A 39 21.07 10.21 -0.80
N SER A 40 20.69 11.48 -0.73
CA SER A 40 19.94 11.99 0.40
C SER A 40 18.68 11.15 0.44
N HIS A 41 18.71 10.08 1.22
CA HIS A 41 17.53 9.34 1.63
C HIS A 41 16.61 10.42 2.20
N GLN A 42 15.50 10.69 1.51
CA GLN A 42 14.55 11.72 1.92
C GLN A 42 13.98 11.25 3.26
N SER A 43 14.59 11.73 4.35
CA SER A 43 14.44 11.13 5.66
C SER A 43 13.02 11.35 6.17
N GLY A 44 12.21 10.29 6.17
CA GLY A 44 10.99 10.16 6.98
C GLY A 44 9.97 11.29 6.86
N LYS A 45 9.91 12.01 5.73
CA LYS A 45 9.06 13.20 5.65
C LYS A 45 7.63 12.82 5.26
N VAL A 46 6.68 13.12 6.14
CA VAL A 46 5.25 13.19 5.85
C VAL A 46 4.94 14.63 5.46
N SER A 47 4.24 14.84 4.36
CA SER A 47 3.80 16.18 3.94
C SER A 47 2.32 16.19 3.62
N LEU A 48 1.63 17.24 4.06
CA LEU A 48 0.24 17.50 3.78
C LEU A 48 0.12 18.60 2.74
N THR A 49 -0.69 18.35 1.71
CA THR A 49 -1.25 19.39 0.84
C THR A 49 -2.75 19.17 0.69
N GLU A 50 -3.44 20.09 0.02
CA GLU A 50 -4.86 19.93 -0.31
C GLU A 50 -5.05 20.06 -1.81
N GLY A 51 -6.00 19.31 -2.37
CA GLY A 51 -6.28 19.35 -3.79
C GLY A 51 -7.49 18.51 -4.16
N MET A 52 -7.56 18.13 -5.43
CA MET A 52 -8.56 17.22 -5.95
C MET A 52 -7.91 15.85 -6.22
N ASP A 53 -8.62 14.79 -5.88
CA ASP A 53 -8.38 13.46 -6.42
C ASP A 53 -9.16 13.34 -7.75
N GLU A 54 -8.45 13.55 -8.85
CA GLU A 54 -9.03 13.54 -10.20
C GLU A 54 -9.43 12.12 -10.65
N SER A 55 -8.72 11.09 -10.19
CA SER A 55 -9.06 9.67 -10.47
C SER A 55 -10.36 9.25 -9.82
N ALA A 56 -10.70 9.84 -8.67
CA ALA A 56 -11.88 9.52 -7.88
C ALA A 56 -13.20 10.18 -8.34
N GLY A 57 -13.22 10.83 -9.50
CA GLY A 57 -14.40 11.56 -9.98
C GLY A 57 -14.43 13.00 -9.44
N PRO A 58 -13.34 13.73 -9.65
CA PRO A 58 -12.90 14.92 -8.88
C PRO A 58 -13.55 15.12 -7.51
N VAL A 59 -12.90 14.61 -6.46
CA VAL A 59 -13.30 14.88 -5.06
C VAL A 59 -12.23 15.66 -4.30
N PRO A 60 -12.60 16.61 -3.42
CA PRO A 60 -11.62 17.35 -2.62
C PRO A 60 -10.96 16.42 -1.61
N ALA A 61 -9.62 16.46 -1.53
CA ALA A 61 -8.84 15.58 -0.67
C ALA A 61 -7.75 16.35 0.10
N TYR A 62 -7.47 15.88 1.31
CA TYR A 62 -6.15 16.02 1.90
C TYR A 62 -5.21 15.05 1.16
N ILE A 63 -4.10 15.55 0.64
CA ILE A 63 -3.11 14.75 -0.09
C ILE A 63 -1.90 14.62 0.81
N ILE A 64 -1.67 13.40 1.32
CA ILE A 64 -0.58 13.09 2.22
C ILE A 64 0.48 12.30 1.46
N SER A 65 1.66 12.88 1.28
CA SER A 65 2.81 12.17 0.70
C SER A 65 3.74 11.70 1.80
N THR A 66 4.13 10.43 1.72
CA THR A 66 5.07 9.77 2.62
C THR A 66 6.14 9.06 1.78
N PRO A 67 7.24 8.57 2.39
CA PRO A 67 8.20 7.75 1.67
C PRO A 67 7.63 6.44 1.10
N SER A 68 6.56 5.88 1.67
CA SER A 68 5.97 4.61 1.21
C SER A 68 4.78 4.76 0.27
N ALA A 69 4.01 5.85 0.39
CA ALA A 69 2.76 6.03 -0.34
C ALA A 69 2.33 7.50 -0.47
N THR A 70 1.42 7.76 -1.41
CA THR A 70 0.59 8.98 -1.42
C THR A 70 -0.86 8.62 -1.14
N TYR A 71 -1.44 9.25 -0.13
CA TYR A 71 -2.81 9.04 0.32
C TYR A 71 -3.69 10.20 -0.10
N TYR A 72 -4.86 9.90 -0.64
CA TYR A 72 -5.91 10.88 -0.92
C TYR A 72 -7.06 10.65 0.06
N LEU A 73 -7.11 11.46 1.11
CA LEU A 73 -8.14 11.40 2.14
C LEU A 73 -9.27 12.40 1.82
N GLU A 74 -10.43 11.90 1.42
CA GLU A 74 -11.54 12.72 0.95
C GLU A 74 -12.12 13.59 2.09
N LYS A 75 -12.22 14.92 1.86
CA LYS A 75 -12.44 15.94 2.90
C LYS A 75 -13.83 15.96 3.52
N HIS A 76 -14.82 15.32 2.90
CA HIS A 76 -16.22 15.43 3.30
C HIS A 76 -16.84 14.13 3.75
N GLY A 77 -16.21 13.00 3.49
CA GLY A 77 -16.62 11.67 3.89
C GLY A 77 -15.65 11.03 4.90
N GLY A 78 -14.37 11.42 4.87
CA GLY A 78 -13.35 10.99 5.83
C GLY A 78 -12.80 9.58 5.59
N GLY A 79 -12.93 9.06 4.36
CA GLY A 79 -12.26 7.86 3.89
C GLY A 79 -11.26 8.16 2.77
N LEU A 80 -10.27 7.28 2.61
CA LEU A 80 -9.35 7.29 1.48
C LEU A 80 -10.09 6.96 0.18
N SER A 81 -9.98 7.85 -0.80
CA SER A 81 -10.39 7.61 -2.18
C SER A 81 -9.29 6.88 -2.96
N SER A 82 -8.04 7.24 -2.71
CA SER A 82 -6.89 6.62 -3.38
C SER A 82 -5.72 6.43 -2.42
N MET A 83 -4.93 5.39 -2.69
CA MET A 83 -3.67 5.12 -2.02
C MET A 83 -2.67 4.63 -3.06
N LEU A 84 -1.79 5.55 -3.46
CA LEU A 84 -0.80 5.32 -4.50
C LEU A 84 0.47 4.77 -3.88
N ASP A 85 1.01 3.72 -4.47
CA ASP A 85 2.34 3.24 -4.12
C ASP A 85 3.45 4.15 -4.69
N LYS A 86 4.71 3.79 -4.43
CA LYS A 86 5.89 4.55 -4.90
C LYS A 86 6.04 4.62 -6.43
N ASP A 87 5.37 3.74 -7.17
CA ASP A 87 5.35 3.75 -8.63
C ASP A 87 4.12 4.51 -9.18
N GLY A 88 3.27 5.04 -8.29
CA GLY A 88 2.08 5.81 -8.63
C GLY A 88 0.85 4.97 -8.98
N VAL A 89 0.86 3.67 -8.68
CA VAL A 89 -0.28 2.78 -8.88
C VAL A 89 -1.25 2.95 -7.71
N ASP A 90 -2.53 3.21 -7.99
CA ASP A 90 -3.57 3.33 -6.94
C ASP A 90 -4.18 1.98 -6.59
N TRP A 91 -4.00 1.54 -5.34
CA TRP A 91 -4.47 0.24 -4.86
C TRP A 91 -5.91 0.27 -4.31
N ILE A 92 -6.55 1.45 -4.23
CA ILE A 92 -7.95 1.58 -3.83
C ILE A 92 -8.84 1.73 -5.06
N GLY A 93 -8.55 2.67 -5.96
CA GLY A 93 -9.27 2.85 -7.22
C GLY A 93 -10.75 3.23 -7.06
N PHE A 94 -11.08 4.02 -6.03
CA PHE A 94 -12.42 4.58 -5.86
C PHE A 94 -12.78 5.51 -7.02
N ASN A 95 -14.08 5.62 -7.32
CA ASN A 95 -14.63 6.75 -8.06
C ASN A 95 -16.07 7.02 -7.64
N ASN A 96 -16.49 8.27 -7.67
CA ASN A 96 -17.81 8.69 -7.19
C ASN A 96 -18.96 8.51 -8.19
N ILE A 97 -18.77 7.71 -9.25
CA ILE A 97 -19.79 7.49 -10.28
C ILE A 97 -20.96 6.74 -9.66
N LYS A 98 -22.09 7.45 -9.51
CA LYS A 98 -23.31 6.91 -8.92
C LYS A 98 -23.79 5.65 -9.66
N GLY A 99 -23.99 4.57 -8.91
CA GLY A 99 -24.47 3.28 -9.43
C GLY A 99 -23.37 2.38 -9.99
N SER A 100 -22.09 2.77 -9.91
CA SER A 100 -20.95 1.93 -10.30
C SER A 100 -20.75 0.73 -9.36
N GLY A 101 -21.23 0.81 -8.11
CA GLY A 101 -21.09 -0.21 -7.10
C GLY A 101 -19.64 -0.69 -6.94
N HIS A 102 -19.42 -2.00 -7.03
CA HIS A 102 -18.09 -2.61 -6.88
C HIS A 102 -17.09 -2.25 -8.00
N LYS A 103 -17.51 -1.52 -9.04
CA LYS A 103 -16.63 -0.97 -10.07
C LYS A 103 -15.96 0.34 -9.66
N GLY A 104 -16.35 0.94 -8.53
CA GLY A 104 -15.86 2.26 -8.17
C GLY A 104 -16.36 2.73 -6.82
N GLU A 105 -17.64 3.10 -6.73
CA GLU A 105 -18.15 3.88 -5.60
C GLU A 105 -18.19 3.12 -4.27
N TYR A 106 -18.03 1.79 -4.26
CA TYR A 106 -17.88 1.02 -3.04
C TYR A 106 -16.42 0.92 -2.55
N ARG A 107 -15.45 1.11 -3.44
CA ARG A 107 -14.03 0.98 -3.08
C ARG A 107 -13.61 2.07 -2.09
N GLY A 108 -12.65 1.81 -1.23
CA GLY A 108 -12.20 2.78 -0.22
C GLY A 108 -11.57 2.12 1.00
N PHE A 109 -10.94 2.96 1.82
CA PHE A 109 -10.54 2.60 3.19
C PHE A 109 -10.66 3.79 4.15
N PRO A 110 -11.28 3.64 5.33
CA PRO A 110 -12.22 2.57 5.61
C PRO A 110 -13.52 2.83 4.82
N ASN A 111 -14.32 1.79 4.67
CA ASN A 111 -15.77 1.93 4.67
C ASN A 111 -16.23 1.47 6.06
N ALA A 112 -16.41 2.39 7.01
CA ALA A 112 -16.56 2.01 8.43
C ALA A 112 -18.00 1.97 8.95
N ILE A 113 -18.80 3.00 8.66
CA ILE A 113 -20.16 3.11 9.20
C ILE A 113 -21.15 3.01 8.05
N HIS A 114 -21.97 1.95 8.06
CA HIS A 114 -23.02 1.75 7.06
C HIS A 114 -24.38 1.50 7.73
N LYS A 115 -25.28 2.49 7.65
CA LYS A 115 -26.63 2.45 8.23
C LYS A 115 -26.62 2.10 9.73
N GLN A 116 -25.75 2.75 10.48
CA GLN A 116 -25.58 2.61 11.93
C GLN A 116 -25.48 4.01 12.52
N ASP A 117 -26.65 4.60 12.81
CA ASP A 117 -26.77 6.03 13.14
C ASP A 117 -26.22 6.96 12.05
N GLY A 118 -26.43 6.58 10.78
CA GLY A 118 -25.87 7.23 9.59
C GLY A 118 -24.96 6.30 8.79
N SER A 119 -24.29 6.86 7.79
CA SER A 119 -23.27 6.20 6.98
C SER A 119 -22.09 7.14 6.82
N TYR A 120 -20.97 6.90 7.52
CA TYR A 120 -19.84 7.84 7.61
C TYR A 120 -18.52 7.11 7.42
N PHE A 121 -17.44 7.88 7.22
CA PHE A 121 -16.07 7.41 7.12
C PHE A 121 -15.91 6.43 5.96
N HIS A 122 -16.15 6.99 4.78
CA HIS A 122 -15.89 6.47 3.45
C HIS A 122 -15.65 7.67 2.52
N ALA A 123 -15.03 7.49 1.35
CA ALA A 123 -14.96 8.59 0.38
C ALA A 123 -16.37 9.02 -0.06
N MET A 124 -16.56 10.29 -0.46
CA MET A 124 -17.89 10.79 -0.81
C MET A 124 -18.46 10.12 -2.07
N ASN A 125 -19.46 9.26 -1.87
CA ASN A 125 -20.36 8.76 -2.91
C ASN A 125 -21.82 9.16 -2.60
N ALA A 126 -22.78 8.65 -3.38
CA ALA A 126 -24.21 8.97 -3.21
C ALA A 126 -24.83 8.46 -1.89
N GLY A 127 -24.20 7.49 -1.22
CA GLY A 127 -24.63 6.88 0.04
C GLY A 127 -23.86 7.34 1.29
N THR A 128 -22.75 8.06 1.12
CA THR A 128 -21.92 8.58 2.21
C THR A 128 -22.51 9.86 2.78
N ASN A 129 -22.73 9.90 4.10
CA ASN A 129 -23.08 11.11 4.82
C ASN A 129 -21.82 11.92 5.16
N LYS A 130 -22.01 13.24 5.27
CA LYS A 130 -20.89 14.15 5.49
C LYS A 130 -20.26 13.99 6.89
N ALA A 131 -18.95 14.17 6.93
CA ALA A 131 -18.15 14.41 8.11
C ALA A 131 -17.32 15.68 7.90
N ASN A 132 -16.82 16.26 8.99
CA ASN A 132 -15.95 17.43 8.95
C ASN A 132 -14.56 17.04 9.42
N GLY A 133 -13.56 17.22 8.55
CA GLY A 133 -12.15 16.98 8.85
C GLY A 133 -11.45 18.19 9.45
N GLU A 134 -10.63 17.98 10.47
CA GLU A 134 -9.78 18.98 11.13
C GLU A 134 -8.34 18.45 11.23
N VAL A 135 -7.37 19.22 10.72
CA VAL A 135 -5.94 18.90 10.86
C VAL A 135 -5.50 19.28 12.26
N LEU A 136 -5.11 18.29 13.06
CA LEU A 136 -4.72 18.46 14.47
C LEU A 136 -3.20 18.54 14.66
N ILE A 137 -2.44 17.81 13.82
CA ILE A 137 -0.98 17.76 13.87
C ILE A 137 -0.45 17.83 12.45
N GLU A 138 0.56 18.68 12.24
CA GLU A 138 1.38 18.70 11.03
C GLU A 138 2.85 18.84 11.44
N HIS A 139 3.54 17.72 11.47
CA HIS A 139 4.95 17.59 11.80
C HIS A 139 5.70 16.88 10.69
N GLN A 140 7.03 16.96 10.72
CA GLN A 140 7.88 16.43 9.65
C GLN A 140 7.64 14.93 9.40
N ASN A 141 7.27 14.16 10.42
CA ASN A 141 7.13 12.71 10.37
C ASN A 141 5.71 12.24 10.76
N HIS A 142 4.77 13.16 10.94
CA HIS A 142 3.44 12.83 11.44
C HIS A 142 2.42 13.88 11.03
N VAL A 143 1.32 13.44 10.42
CA VAL A 143 0.13 14.26 10.18
C VAL A 143 -1.06 13.59 10.86
N ARG A 144 -1.84 14.34 11.63
CA ARG A 144 -3.08 13.86 12.24
C ARG A 144 -4.28 14.65 11.76
N ILE A 145 -5.32 13.95 11.33
CA ILE A 145 -6.58 14.56 10.88
C ILE A 145 -7.75 13.84 11.55
N ALA A 146 -8.60 14.56 12.27
CA ALA A 146 -9.80 14.00 12.87
C ALA A 146 -11.04 14.36 12.04
N PHE A 147 -11.94 13.40 11.88
CA PHE A 147 -13.23 13.56 11.21
C PHE A 147 -14.36 13.33 12.21
N THR A 148 -15.17 14.37 12.41
CA THR A 148 -16.41 14.27 13.19
C THR A 148 -17.59 14.10 12.27
N SER A 149 -18.42 13.07 12.49
CA SER A 149 -19.64 12.84 11.71
C SER A 149 -20.62 14.02 11.82
N ALA A 150 -21.46 14.23 10.80
CA ALA A 150 -22.45 15.33 10.83
C ALA A 150 -23.45 15.24 12.01
N ASN A 151 -23.70 14.04 12.55
CA ASN A 151 -24.52 13.88 13.75
C ASN A 151 -23.75 14.07 15.07
N GLY A 152 -22.43 14.28 15.02
CA GLY A 152 -21.57 14.55 16.18
C GLY A 152 -21.32 13.36 17.10
N LYS A 153 -21.67 12.14 16.69
CA LYS A 153 -21.61 10.94 17.55
C LYS A 153 -20.54 9.92 17.16
N TRP A 154 -19.88 10.15 16.03
CA TRP A 154 -18.76 9.33 15.56
C TRP A 154 -17.56 10.23 15.34
N VAL A 155 -16.38 9.74 15.75
CA VAL A 155 -15.11 10.41 15.46
C VAL A 155 -14.12 9.36 14.96
N GLY A 156 -13.67 9.55 13.73
CA GLY A 156 -12.56 8.81 13.13
C GLY A 156 -11.32 9.69 13.11
N GLN A 157 -10.16 9.14 13.44
CA GLN A 157 -8.88 9.85 13.43
C GLN A 157 -7.91 9.14 12.51
N TRP A 158 -7.22 9.92 11.69
CA TRP A 158 -6.15 9.47 10.83
C TRP A 158 -4.81 9.94 11.38
N ASP A 159 -3.86 9.03 11.43
CA ASP A 159 -2.46 9.29 11.79
C ASP A 159 -1.57 8.77 10.66
N PHE A 160 -0.92 9.69 9.94
CA PHE A 160 -0.03 9.36 8.83
C PHE A 160 1.42 9.39 9.29
N TYR A 161 2.11 8.27 9.10
CA TYR A 161 3.52 8.08 9.41
C TYR A 161 4.32 7.84 8.13
N PRO A 162 5.67 7.80 8.18
CA PRO A 162 6.46 7.59 6.98
C PRO A 162 6.27 6.22 6.31
N THR A 163 5.76 5.22 7.03
CA THR A 163 5.66 3.83 6.54
C THR A 163 4.23 3.36 6.33
N HIS A 164 3.26 3.93 7.03
CA HIS A 164 1.86 3.51 7.05
C HIS A 164 0.97 4.67 7.53
N CYS A 165 -0.34 4.47 7.52
CA CYS A 165 -1.25 5.29 8.31
C CYS A 165 -2.17 4.43 9.17
N ASP A 166 -2.60 5.01 10.29
CA ASP A 166 -3.61 4.45 11.16
C ASP A 166 -4.94 5.16 10.96
N PHE A 167 -6.01 4.38 10.96
CA PHE A 167 -7.37 4.84 11.20
C PHE A 167 -7.80 4.36 12.59
N THR A 168 -8.11 5.30 13.48
CA THR A 168 -8.67 5.03 14.80
C THR A 168 -10.13 5.49 14.84
N MET A 169 -11.06 4.58 15.14
CA MET A 169 -12.40 4.99 15.58
C MET A 169 -12.30 5.44 17.03
N THR A 170 -12.14 6.73 17.30
CA THR A 170 -11.94 7.23 18.69
C THR A 170 -13.25 7.40 19.45
N THR A 171 -14.36 7.63 18.75
CA THR A 171 -15.70 7.73 19.35
C THR A 171 -16.71 6.90 18.55
N VAL A 172 -17.42 6.03 19.26
CA VAL A 172 -18.50 5.17 18.73
C VAL A 172 -19.85 5.71 19.17
N SER A 173 -20.83 5.78 18.25
CA SER A 173 -22.19 6.20 18.64
C SER A 173 -22.80 5.19 19.61
N PRO A 174 -23.33 5.62 20.78
CA PRO A 174 -23.84 4.71 21.79
C PRO A 174 -24.91 3.74 21.26
N GLY A 175 -24.70 2.44 21.49
CA GLY A 175 -25.62 1.38 21.10
C GLY A 175 -25.53 0.93 19.64
N TYR A 176 -24.61 1.50 18.85
CA TYR A 176 -24.41 1.12 17.45
C TYR A 176 -23.11 0.33 17.26
N HIS A 177 -23.04 -0.38 16.13
CA HIS A 177 -21.88 -1.16 15.74
C HIS A 177 -21.30 -0.62 14.43
N TYR A 178 -20.05 -0.96 14.15
CA TYR A 178 -19.36 -0.62 12.92
C TYR A 178 -18.49 -1.80 12.47
N TRP A 179 -17.87 -1.65 11.31
CA TRP A 179 -16.83 -2.54 10.79
C TRP A 179 -15.69 -1.67 10.27
N VAL A 180 -14.58 -2.26 9.85
CA VAL A 180 -13.58 -1.55 9.04
C VAL A 180 -13.29 -2.37 7.80
N GLN A 181 -13.66 -1.83 6.63
CA GLN A 181 -13.46 -2.52 5.37
C GLN A 181 -12.36 -1.89 4.53
N TYR A 182 -11.63 -2.75 3.84
CA TYR A 182 -10.87 -2.41 2.65
C TYR A 182 -11.55 -3.03 1.44
N GLU A 183 -11.91 -2.15 0.51
CA GLU A 183 -12.51 -2.49 -0.76
C GLU A 183 -11.61 -1.88 -1.84
N GLY A 184 -10.75 -2.66 -2.46
CA GLY A 184 -9.68 -2.13 -3.32
C GLY A 184 -9.33 -3.02 -4.50
N VAL A 185 -8.28 -2.63 -5.21
CA VAL A 185 -7.78 -3.26 -6.44
C VAL A 185 -6.26 -3.42 -6.31
N PRO A 186 -5.76 -4.53 -5.74
CA PRO A 186 -4.32 -4.76 -5.64
C PRO A 186 -3.65 -4.62 -7.02
N GLY A 187 -2.43 -4.07 -7.08
CA GLY A 187 -1.77 -3.77 -8.36
C GLY A 187 -2.47 -2.77 -9.28
N GLY A 188 -3.57 -2.14 -8.85
CA GLY A 188 -4.32 -1.13 -9.60
C GLY A 188 -5.50 -1.66 -10.41
N THR A 189 -5.65 -2.98 -10.55
CA THR A 189 -6.82 -3.60 -11.19
C THR A 189 -7.08 -4.95 -10.54
N MET A 190 -8.34 -5.24 -10.23
CA MET A 190 -8.71 -6.57 -9.73
C MET A 190 -8.74 -7.58 -10.89
N ASP A 191 -7.86 -8.57 -10.87
CA ASP A 191 -7.85 -9.68 -11.80
C ASP A 191 -7.27 -10.98 -11.18
N ASP A 192 -6.87 -11.96 -11.99
CA ASP A 192 -6.41 -13.27 -11.50
C ASP A 192 -4.91 -13.35 -11.19
N THR A 193 -4.14 -12.28 -11.42
CA THR A 193 -2.74 -12.18 -10.97
C THR A 193 -2.64 -11.69 -9.53
N ASP A 194 -3.74 -11.21 -8.96
CA ASP A 194 -3.83 -10.85 -7.55
C ASP A 194 -3.80 -12.07 -6.61
N PHE A 195 -3.33 -11.83 -5.38
CA PHE A 195 -3.27 -12.84 -4.32
C PHE A 195 -3.29 -12.22 -2.92
N TRP A 196 -3.43 -13.05 -1.90
CA TRP A 196 -3.36 -12.59 -0.51
C TRP A 196 -2.68 -13.57 0.46
N PHE A 197 -2.21 -13.01 1.58
CA PHE A 197 -1.83 -13.69 2.80
C PHE A 197 -2.64 -13.14 3.97
N ASN A 198 -2.76 -13.90 5.05
CA ASN A 198 -3.28 -13.42 6.32
C ASN A 198 -2.51 -14.04 7.49
N SER A 199 -2.85 -13.65 8.72
CA SER A 199 -2.18 -14.16 9.91
C SER A 199 -2.46 -15.63 10.23
N ALA A 200 -3.47 -16.25 9.61
CA ALA A 200 -3.89 -17.62 9.93
C ALA A 200 -3.03 -18.71 9.26
N THR A 201 -2.38 -18.40 8.13
CA THR A 201 -1.60 -19.37 7.37
C THR A 201 -0.52 -18.69 6.52
N ASP A 202 0.58 -19.40 6.29
CA ASP A 202 1.66 -19.03 5.37
C ASP A 202 1.37 -19.36 3.89
N ILE A 203 0.20 -19.92 3.60
CA ILE A 203 -0.21 -20.29 2.25
C ILE A 203 -0.57 -19.04 1.46
N ARG A 204 0.01 -18.90 0.26
CA ARG A 204 -0.39 -17.89 -0.73
C ARG A 204 -1.73 -18.30 -1.32
N HIS A 205 -2.76 -17.48 -1.09
CA HIS A 205 -4.09 -17.71 -1.62
C HIS A 205 -4.31 -16.91 -2.91
N PRO A 206 -4.86 -17.52 -3.98
CA PRO A 206 -5.41 -16.78 -5.10
C PRO A 206 -6.43 -15.74 -4.63
N ILE A 207 -6.54 -14.60 -5.33
CA ILE A 207 -7.45 -13.53 -4.88
C ILE A 207 -8.91 -13.97 -4.72
N ASN A 208 -9.35 -14.99 -5.45
CA ASN A 208 -10.74 -15.45 -5.41
C ASN A 208 -11.06 -16.38 -4.24
N ASP A 209 -10.06 -16.83 -3.47
CA ASP A 209 -10.26 -17.61 -2.26
C ASP A 209 -10.83 -16.72 -1.16
N SER A 210 -11.94 -17.13 -0.55
CA SER A 210 -12.52 -16.43 0.60
C SER A 210 -11.99 -16.96 1.92
N HIS A 211 -11.92 -16.09 2.91
CA HIS A 211 -11.71 -16.47 4.32
C HIS A 211 -12.94 -16.08 5.15
N LYS A 212 -13.28 -16.92 6.12
CA LYS A 212 -14.38 -16.69 7.05
C LYS A 212 -13.95 -17.02 8.47
N GLY A 213 -14.28 -16.13 9.40
CA GLY A 213 -13.97 -16.29 10.80
C GLY A 213 -13.03 -15.22 11.30
N ASP A 214 -12.71 -15.36 12.57
CA ASP A 214 -11.75 -14.59 13.35
C ASP A 214 -10.31 -14.94 12.93
N LEU A 215 -9.43 -13.95 12.86
CA LEU A 215 -8.00 -14.17 12.61
C LEU A 215 -7.23 -14.37 13.91
N PRO A 216 -6.13 -15.14 13.93
CA PRO A 216 -5.25 -15.15 15.09
C PRO A 216 -4.42 -13.86 15.18
N SER A 217 -4.13 -13.43 16.41
CA SER A 217 -3.22 -12.32 16.69
C SER A 217 -1.80 -12.51 16.13
N PRO A 218 -1.15 -11.45 15.60
CA PRO A 218 -1.77 -10.18 15.22
C PRO A 218 -2.71 -10.37 14.02
N GLU A 219 -3.88 -9.74 14.05
CA GLU A 219 -4.90 -9.90 13.00
C GLU A 219 -4.57 -9.04 11.77
N TRP A 220 -4.11 -9.66 10.68
CA TRP A 220 -3.76 -8.93 9.47
C TRP A 220 -4.07 -9.68 8.17
N TYR A 221 -4.24 -8.89 7.11
CA TYR A 221 -4.22 -9.32 5.71
C TYR A 221 -3.16 -8.57 4.93
N ALA A 222 -2.62 -9.19 3.89
CA ALA A 222 -1.86 -8.52 2.86
C ALA A 222 -2.35 -8.96 1.49
N PHE A 223 -2.59 -8.00 0.59
CA PHE A 223 -2.96 -8.26 -0.80
C PHE A 223 -1.82 -7.85 -1.73
N GLY A 224 -1.55 -8.64 -2.75
CA GLY A 224 -0.47 -8.41 -3.72
C GLY A 224 -0.92 -8.73 -5.14
N ASP A 225 -0.07 -8.37 -6.09
CA ASP A 225 -0.20 -8.67 -7.52
C ASP A 225 1.14 -9.21 -8.04
N GLU A 226 1.11 -10.16 -8.99
CA GLU A 226 2.33 -10.81 -9.49
C GLU A 226 3.30 -9.86 -10.22
N SER A 227 2.82 -8.73 -10.74
CA SER A 227 3.67 -7.72 -11.38
C SER A 227 4.30 -6.76 -10.37
N SER A 228 3.90 -6.83 -9.11
CA SER A 228 4.30 -5.93 -8.03
C SER A 228 5.27 -6.62 -7.05
N PRO A 229 6.39 -5.98 -6.69
CA PRO A 229 7.28 -6.48 -5.64
C PRO A 229 6.78 -6.15 -4.21
N ARG A 230 5.60 -5.55 -4.09
CA ARG A 230 5.02 -5.07 -2.83
C ARG A 230 3.60 -5.55 -2.63
N MET A 231 3.17 -5.54 -1.38
CA MET A 231 1.81 -5.86 -0.96
C MET A 231 1.22 -4.70 -0.15
N ILE A 232 -0.07 -4.44 -0.31
CA ILE A 232 -0.82 -3.59 0.63
C ILE A 232 -1.20 -4.45 1.85
N PHE A 233 -0.91 -3.97 3.06
CA PHE A 233 -1.28 -4.67 4.28
C PHE A 233 -2.37 -3.91 5.03
N LEU A 234 -3.15 -4.67 5.79
CA LEU A 234 -4.17 -4.19 6.71
C LEU A 234 -4.03 -4.92 8.04
N LEU A 235 -4.06 -4.17 9.14
CA LEU A 235 -3.81 -4.68 10.48
C LEU A 235 -4.86 -4.15 11.44
N ASN A 236 -5.46 -5.02 12.25
CA ASN A 236 -6.18 -4.64 13.47
C ASN A 236 -5.19 -4.66 14.65
N HIS A 237 -5.17 -3.59 15.44
CA HIS A 237 -4.22 -3.44 16.56
C HIS A 237 -4.64 -4.22 17.80
N ASP A 238 -5.92 -4.58 17.90
CA ASP A 238 -6.51 -5.27 19.03
C ASP A 238 -6.92 -6.69 18.63
N ASP A 239 -6.41 -7.69 19.33
CA ASP A 239 -6.92 -9.06 19.27
C ASP A 239 -8.35 -9.09 19.82
N ASP A 240 -9.29 -9.58 19.03
CA ASP A 240 -10.66 -9.82 19.49
C ASP A 240 -11.16 -11.22 19.12
N THR A 241 -12.48 -11.38 18.93
CA THR A 241 -13.06 -12.68 18.54
C THR A 241 -14.13 -12.49 17.46
N HIS A 242 -14.13 -11.33 16.82
CA HIS A 242 -15.09 -10.94 15.81
C HIS A 242 -14.63 -11.44 14.45
N PRO A 243 -15.56 -11.63 13.50
CA PRO A 243 -15.20 -12.15 12.18
C PRO A 243 -14.41 -11.12 11.35
N ASP A 244 -13.34 -11.57 10.70
CA ASP A 244 -12.47 -10.80 9.78
C ASP A 244 -12.55 -11.34 8.36
N ASN A 245 -13.77 -11.36 7.84
CA ASN A 245 -14.05 -12.07 6.61
C ASN A 245 -13.46 -11.34 5.39
N TYR A 246 -12.84 -12.12 4.52
CA TYR A 246 -12.47 -11.70 3.17
C TYR A 246 -13.33 -12.40 2.12
N VAL A 247 -13.85 -11.64 1.16
CA VAL A 247 -14.46 -12.18 -0.06
C VAL A 247 -14.03 -11.38 -1.28
N SER A 248 -13.88 -12.07 -2.41
CA SER A 248 -13.69 -11.44 -3.71
C SER A 248 -15.02 -10.98 -4.33
N ARG A 249 -14.94 -9.93 -5.15
CA ARG A 249 -15.95 -9.50 -6.12
C ARG A 249 -15.26 -9.32 -7.47
N PRO A 250 -15.99 -9.35 -8.60
CA PRO A 250 -15.38 -9.27 -9.94
C PRO A 250 -14.47 -8.06 -10.21
N HIS A 251 -14.56 -7.01 -9.39
CA HIS A 251 -13.81 -5.77 -9.61
C HIS A 251 -13.17 -5.22 -8.33
N MET A 252 -13.19 -5.95 -7.21
CA MET A 252 -12.53 -5.50 -5.98
C MET A 252 -12.40 -6.62 -4.94
N THR A 253 -11.45 -6.42 -4.03
CA THR A 253 -11.40 -7.08 -2.72
C THR A 253 -12.56 -6.60 -1.84
N VAL A 254 -12.98 -7.42 -0.88
CA VAL A 254 -13.86 -6.99 0.21
C VAL A 254 -13.39 -7.65 1.51
N LEU A 255 -12.40 -7.03 2.13
CA LEU A 255 -12.00 -7.34 3.50
C LEU A 255 -12.90 -6.58 4.48
N GLY A 256 -13.23 -7.17 5.62
CA GLY A 256 -13.81 -6.41 6.73
C GLY A 256 -13.46 -6.97 8.09
N PHE A 257 -12.78 -6.18 8.91
CA PHE A 257 -12.59 -6.46 10.33
C PHE A 257 -13.91 -6.24 11.09
N GLY A 258 -14.24 -7.17 11.97
CA GLY A 258 -15.52 -7.20 12.69
C GLY A 258 -16.75 -7.21 11.78
N ARG A 259 -16.66 -7.92 10.65
CA ARG A 259 -17.72 -8.06 9.64
C ARG A 259 -17.95 -9.50 9.24
N GLN A 260 -19.22 -9.92 9.32
CA GLN A 260 -19.71 -11.13 8.67
C GLN A 260 -20.97 -10.82 7.86
N ASP A 261 -20.90 -11.08 6.56
CA ASP A 261 -21.92 -10.74 5.58
C ASP A 261 -22.26 -9.24 5.57
N LYS A 262 -23.38 -8.86 6.19
CA LYS A 262 -23.82 -7.46 6.38
C LYS A 262 -23.90 -7.05 7.86
N ASN A 263 -23.54 -7.95 8.76
CA ASN A 263 -23.50 -7.71 10.20
C ASN A 263 -22.18 -7.03 10.58
N LYS A 264 -22.27 -6.18 11.60
CA LYS A 264 -21.19 -5.37 12.17
C LYS A 264 -21.03 -5.78 13.62
N PHE A 265 -19.79 -5.95 14.06
CA PHE A 265 -19.50 -6.49 15.38
C PHE A 265 -18.69 -5.55 16.25
N LEU A 266 -17.96 -4.59 15.66
CA LEU A 266 -17.18 -3.62 16.44
C LEU A 266 -18.10 -2.61 17.11
N ASN A 267 -17.89 -2.31 18.39
CA ASN A 267 -18.70 -1.33 19.13
C ASN A 267 -17.90 -0.54 20.20
N THR A 268 -16.59 -0.68 20.19
CA THR A 268 -15.66 0.09 21.02
C THR A 268 -14.64 0.81 20.14
N PRO A 269 -13.95 1.83 20.66
CA PRO A 269 -12.81 2.39 19.97
C PRO A 269 -11.76 1.33 19.61
N LYS A 270 -11.23 1.40 18.39
CA LYS A 270 -10.19 0.49 17.85
C LYS A 270 -9.32 1.21 16.82
N THR A 271 -8.11 0.71 16.64
CA THR A 271 -7.11 1.21 15.70
C THR A 271 -6.80 0.18 14.63
N PHE A 272 -6.69 0.63 13.39
CA PHE A 272 -6.33 -0.19 12.24
C PHE A 272 -5.25 0.51 11.43
N SER A 273 -4.27 -0.24 10.91
CA SER A 273 -3.28 0.30 9.98
C SER A 273 -3.53 -0.14 8.55
N ILE A 274 -3.12 0.71 7.62
CA ILE A 274 -2.94 0.37 6.20
C ILE A 274 -1.61 0.94 5.69
N GLY A 275 -0.89 0.16 4.89
CA GLY A 275 0.43 0.53 4.38
C GLY A 275 0.90 -0.41 3.28
N PHE A 276 2.11 -0.19 2.77
CA PHE A 276 2.77 -1.10 1.83
C PHE A 276 3.96 -1.79 2.50
N ILE A 277 4.11 -3.08 2.23
CA ILE A 277 5.34 -3.84 2.50
C ILE A 277 6.04 -4.16 1.19
N GLU A 278 7.34 -3.84 1.10
CA GLU A 278 8.18 -4.09 -0.07
C GLU A 278 8.69 -5.55 -0.09
N SER A 279 7.74 -6.49 -0.09
CA SER A 279 7.98 -7.92 -0.20
C SER A 279 6.70 -8.65 -0.61
N VAL A 280 6.86 -9.79 -1.27
CA VAL A 280 5.80 -10.77 -1.55
C VAL A 280 6.03 -12.10 -0.82
N GLU A 281 7.08 -12.19 0.00
CA GLU A 281 7.40 -13.36 0.82
C GLU A 281 6.69 -13.29 2.18
N TYR A 282 5.93 -14.33 2.52
CA TYR A 282 5.10 -14.39 3.73
C TYR A 282 5.87 -14.02 5.01
N ASP A 283 7.02 -14.65 5.27
CA ASP A 283 7.80 -14.43 6.49
C ASP A 283 8.23 -12.97 6.66
N LYS A 284 8.54 -12.31 5.54
CA LYS A 284 8.93 -10.90 5.55
C LYS A 284 7.72 -10.01 5.78
N VAL A 285 6.60 -10.30 5.13
CA VAL A 285 5.34 -9.56 5.30
C VAL A 285 4.85 -9.66 6.75
N SER A 286 4.70 -10.88 7.27
CA SER A 286 4.27 -11.14 8.64
C SER A 286 5.17 -10.42 9.67
N LYS A 287 6.49 -10.52 9.51
CA LYS A 287 7.45 -9.84 10.38
C LYS A 287 7.32 -8.33 10.32
N ASP A 288 7.21 -7.74 9.14
CA ASP A 288 7.14 -6.29 8.98
C ASP A 288 5.81 -5.73 9.50
N VAL A 289 4.69 -6.40 9.23
CA VAL A 289 3.38 -6.02 9.80
C VAL A 289 3.43 -6.04 11.32
N ALA A 290 4.05 -7.06 11.93
CA ALA A 290 4.21 -7.12 13.39
C ALA A 290 5.04 -5.96 13.97
N THR A 291 5.93 -5.32 13.18
CA THR A 291 6.68 -4.15 13.66
C THR A 291 5.81 -2.92 13.86
N ILE A 292 4.63 -2.84 13.23
CA ILE A 292 3.69 -1.72 13.35
C ILE A 292 3.07 -1.64 14.75
N LEU A 293 3.01 -2.76 15.47
CA LEU A 293 2.45 -2.82 16.84
C LEU A 293 3.45 -2.39 17.93
N ASN A 294 4.71 -2.11 17.60
CA ASN A 294 5.78 -1.81 18.56
C ASN A 294 6.24 -0.35 18.48
#